data_AF-A0A8T0VUP9-F1
#
_entry.id   AF-A0A8T0VUP9-F1
#
_cell.length_a   1.000
_cell.length_b   1.000
_cell.length_c   1.000
_cell.angle_alpha   90.00
_cell.angle_beta   90.00
_cell.angle_gamma   90.00
#
_symmetry.space_group_name_H-M   'P 1'
#
loop_
_entity.id
_entity.type
_entity.pdbx_description
1 polymer ?
#
loop_
_entity_poly.entity_id
_entity_poly.type
_entity_poly.pdbx_seq_one_letter_code
_entity_poly.pdbx_strand_id
1 'polypeptide(L)'
;MLHCWVLLQHNQKWLTRKDEAPPKRQKSRNSSLQFEGFQDVVDDGILDEDRRGSSPTASSEAPTRTRPPGRKAEKEKLKRGAGGGAYKEVFQEMLTKREEMEARKEARWIEVKAMEERKAAFKERKVAIEEEKLRIMGNKVVNKNLEREQKIMFMDTSCLDDQQKAYVSTMRARILAAEMGGFEGGTSNGSNGL
;
A
#
# COMPACT_ATOMS: atom_id res chain seq x y z
N MET A 1 -24.56 11.40 9.04
CA MET A 1 -24.36 12.19 10.27
C MET A 1 -23.23 13.15 10.01
N LEU A 2 -23.49 14.46 10.04
CA LEU A 2 -22.45 15.47 9.88
C LEU A 2 -21.49 15.39 11.08
N HIS A 3 -20.21 15.25 10.81
CA HIS A 3 -19.15 15.14 11.81
C HIS A 3 -19.14 16.40 12.69
N CYS A 4 -19.14 16.23 14.01
CA CYS A 4 -19.35 17.30 15.00
C CYS A 4 -18.48 18.55 14.77
N TRP A 5 -17.31 18.38 14.15
CA TRP A 5 -16.41 19.47 13.78
C TRP A 5 -17.03 20.53 12.84
N VAL A 6 -17.87 20.12 11.88
CA VAL A 6 -18.51 21.05 10.91
C VAL A 6 -19.48 22.01 11.61
N LEU A 7 -20.07 21.59 12.74
CA LEU A 7 -20.97 22.42 13.54
C LEU A 7 -20.21 23.38 14.47
N LEU A 8 -18.98 23.03 14.88
CA LEU A 8 -18.21 23.81 15.85
C LEU A 8 -17.20 24.78 15.20
N GLN A 9 -16.86 24.61 13.92
CA GLN A 9 -15.83 25.43 13.26
C GLN A 9 -16.15 26.94 13.21
N HIS A 10 -17.43 27.32 13.25
CA HIS A 10 -17.88 28.72 13.21
C HIS A 10 -18.18 29.30 14.60
N ASN A 11 -17.94 28.54 15.69
CA ASN A 11 -18.20 29.03 17.03
C ASN A 11 -17.11 30.04 17.44
N GLN A 12 -17.53 31.20 17.96
CA GLN A 12 -16.66 32.32 18.33
C GLN A 12 -15.52 31.91 19.28
N LYS A 13 -15.80 30.96 20.18
CA LYS A 13 -14.83 30.37 21.12
C LYS A 13 -13.62 29.69 20.44
N TRP A 14 -13.78 29.22 19.21
CA TRP A 14 -12.71 28.56 18.44
C TRP A 14 -12.00 29.51 17.47
N LEU A 15 -12.67 30.58 17.05
CA LEU A 15 -12.09 31.62 16.20
C LEU A 15 -11.05 32.44 16.97
N THR A 16 -11.35 32.85 18.20
CA THR A 16 -10.45 33.67 19.04
C THR A 16 -9.20 32.92 19.52
N ARG A 17 -9.19 31.58 19.46
CA ARG A 17 -8.03 30.76 19.82
C ARG A 17 -6.88 30.81 18.83
N LYS A 18 -7.11 31.28 17.60
CA LYS A 18 -6.03 31.45 16.61
C LYS A 18 -5.23 32.74 16.82
N ASP A 19 -5.83 33.71 17.49
CA ASP A 19 -5.22 35.03 17.75
C ASP A 19 -4.54 35.11 19.14
N GLU A 20 -4.94 34.24 20.08
CA GLU A 20 -4.24 34.10 21.36
C GLU A 20 -3.06 33.12 21.23
N ALA A 21 -1.84 33.65 21.33
CA ALA A 21 -0.65 32.84 21.55
C ALA A 21 -0.84 31.96 22.80
N PRO A 22 -0.69 30.62 22.71
CA PRO A 22 -0.89 29.77 23.87
C PRO A 22 0.12 30.12 24.98
N PRO A 23 -0.30 30.20 26.26
CA PRO A 23 0.65 30.40 27.35
C PRO A 23 1.65 29.24 27.36
N LYS A 24 2.95 29.58 27.39
CA LYS A 24 4.06 28.62 27.40
C LYS A 24 3.84 27.61 28.53
N ARG A 25 3.58 26.34 28.18
CA ARG A 25 3.48 25.25 29.15
C ARG A 25 4.87 24.99 29.74
N GLN A 26 5.02 25.29 31.02
CA GLN A 26 6.17 24.93 31.84
C GLN A 26 6.23 23.39 31.94
N LYS A 27 7.35 22.81 31.49
CA LYS A 27 7.56 21.35 31.44
C LYS A 27 7.87 20.84 32.85
N SER A 28 6.88 20.27 33.54
CA SER A 28 7.14 19.50 34.76
C SER A 28 7.72 18.13 34.37
N ARG A 29 8.97 17.89 34.79
CA ARG A 29 9.61 16.56 34.79
C ARG A 29 8.96 15.74 35.89
N ASN A 30 8.37 14.61 35.53
CA ASN A 30 7.90 13.63 36.51
C ASN A 30 8.73 12.36 36.30
N SER A 31 9.37 12.00 37.40
CA SER A 31 10.40 10.99 37.64
C SER A 31 10.02 9.55 37.23
N SER A 32 11.06 8.84 36.82
CA SER A 32 11.18 7.40 36.60
C SER A 32 10.83 6.56 37.84
N LEU A 33 10.15 5.42 37.64
CA LEU A 33 10.30 4.22 38.45
C LEU A 33 10.37 3.02 37.48
N GLN A 34 11.59 2.55 37.24
CA GLN A 34 11.88 1.26 36.62
C GLN A 34 11.89 0.19 37.72
N PHE A 35 11.28 -0.97 37.45
CA PHE A 35 11.65 -2.22 38.11
C PHE A 35 11.68 -3.34 37.06
N GLU A 36 12.85 -3.93 36.92
CA GLU A 36 13.27 -4.96 35.98
C GLU A 36 13.54 -6.27 36.76
N GLY A 37 13.24 -7.43 36.16
CA GLY A 37 13.67 -8.77 36.60
C GLY A 37 12.51 -9.62 37.15
N PHE A 38 12.29 -10.88 36.77
CA PHE A 38 13.22 -11.89 36.28
C PHE A 38 12.50 -12.98 35.45
N GLN A 39 13.30 -13.71 34.67
CA GLN A 39 12.96 -14.57 33.55
C GLN A 39 12.83 -16.06 33.94
N ASP A 40 11.79 -16.72 33.39
CA ASP A 40 11.72 -18.06 32.77
C ASP A 40 12.73 -19.16 33.19
N VAL A 41 12.23 -20.30 33.72
CA VAL A 41 12.77 -21.67 33.49
C VAL A 41 11.65 -22.73 33.69
N VAL A 42 11.50 -23.57 32.67
CA VAL A 42 10.68 -24.79 32.51
C VAL A 42 11.37 -26.06 33.05
N ASP A 43 10.62 -27.19 33.08
CA ASP A 43 11.12 -28.59 32.99
C ASP A 43 11.57 -29.24 34.32
N ASP A 44 11.39 -30.53 34.65
CA ASP A 44 10.54 -31.68 34.30
C ASP A 44 10.78 -32.74 35.40
N GLY A 45 9.88 -33.73 35.54
CA GLY A 45 10.29 -35.12 35.78
C GLY A 45 10.58 -35.68 37.20
N ILE A 46 9.64 -36.50 37.69
CA ILE A 46 9.80 -37.89 38.21
C ILE A 46 10.65 -38.14 39.49
N LEU A 47 10.04 -38.70 40.57
CA LEU A 47 10.16 -40.13 40.99
C LEU A 47 9.54 -40.39 42.38
N ASP A 48 8.90 -41.55 42.48
CA ASP A 48 8.29 -42.25 43.61
C ASP A 48 9.34 -42.80 44.61
N GLU A 49 9.06 -42.76 45.93
CA GLU A 49 9.63 -43.68 46.93
C GLU A 49 8.83 -43.62 48.25
N ASP A 50 7.83 -44.50 48.29
CA ASP A 50 7.51 -45.50 49.31
C ASP A 50 8.04 -45.42 50.79
N ARG A 51 7.14 -45.84 51.69
CA ARG A 51 7.31 -46.45 53.04
C ARG A 51 7.57 -45.62 54.31
N ARG A 52 6.51 -45.55 55.13
CA ARG A 52 6.40 -45.98 56.56
C ARG A 52 4.98 -45.61 57.01
N GLY A 53 4.02 -46.48 57.33
CA GLY A 53 4.05 -47.76 58.01
C GLY A 53 2.94 -47.70 59.06
N SER A 54 1.78 -48.34 58.82
CA SER A 54 0.83 -48.68 59.88
C SER A 54 -0.05 -49.85 59.43
N SER A 55 0.15 -50.99 60.09
CA SER A 55 -0.51 -52.27 59.85
C SER A 55 -2.02 -52.27 60.12
N PRO A 56 -2.76 -53.30 59.65
CA PRO A 56 -4.21 -53.28 59.49
C PRO A 56 -4.94 -53.91 60.69
N THR A 57 -6.16 -53.45 60.95
CA THR A 57 -7.14 -54.23 61.71
C THR A 57 -8.35 -54.51 60.84
N ALA A 58 -8.61 -55.80 60.64
CA ALA A 58 -9.79 -56.34 60.00
C ALA A 58 -11.01 -56.18 60.93
N SER A 59 -12.18 -55.89 60.38
CA SER A 59 -13.32 -56.81 60.48
C SER A 59 -14.58 -56.26 59.78
N SER A 60 -15.35 -57.21 59.26
CA SER A 60 -16.80 -57.19 59.00
C SER A 60 -17.26 -56.77 57.60
N GLU A 61 -17.51 -57.82 56.81
CA GLU A 61 -18.46 -57.83 55.69
C GLU A 61 -19.85 -57.40 56.18
N ALA A 62 -20.38 -56.34 55.57
CA ALA A 62 -21.80 -56.02 55.57
C ALA A 62 -22.18 -55.55 54.15
N PRO A 63 -23.34 -55.98 53.62
CA PRO A 63 -23.69 -55.78 52.22
C PRO A 63 -23.76 -54.29 51.90
N THR A 64 -23.02 -53.86 50.87
CA THR A 64 -22.97 -52.48 50.41
C THR A 64 -24.32 -52.06 49.83
N ARG A 65 -25.24 -51.66 50.70
CA ARG A 65 -26.39 -50.83 50.30
C ARG A 65 -25.79 -49.56 49.73
N THR A 66 -25.74 -49.47 48.41
CA THR A 66 -25.21 -48.31 47.69
C THR A 66 -25.96 -47.07 48.16
N ARG A 67 -25.22 -46.15 48.78
CA ARG A 67 -25.76 -44.85 49.18
C ARG A 67 -26.25 -44.13 47.92
N PRO A 68 -27.44 -43.50 47.93
CA PRO A 68 -27.86 -42.67 46.82
C PRO A 68 -26.80 -41.57 46.58
N PRO A 69 -26.51 -41.23 45.31
CA PRO A 69 -25.47 -40.28 44.97
C PRO A 69 -25.71 -38.99 45.73
N GLY A 70 -24.74 -38.62 46.58
CA GLY A 70 -24.87 -37.48 47.46
C GLY A 70 -24.95 -36.17 46.65
N ARG A 71 -25.63 -35.20 47.24
CA ARG A 71 -25.80 -33.80 46.77
C ARG A 71 -24.51 -33.13 46.24
N LYS A 72 -23.33 -33.65 46.59
CA LYS A 72 -22.01 -33.20 46.12
C LYS A 72 -21.73 -33.55 44.65
N ALA A 73 -22.12 -34.74 44.18
CA ALA A 73 -21.96 -35.14 42.78
C ALA A 73 -22.94 -34.40 41.86
N GLU A 74 -24.16 -34.14 42.35
CA GLU A 74 -25.15 -33.32 41.63
C GLU A 74 -24.72 -31.85 41.56
N LYS A 75 -24.15 -31.30 42.65
CA LYS A 75 -23.60 -29.93 42.70
C LYS A 75 -22.37 -29.75 41.80
N GLU A 76 -21.54 -30.78 41.64
CA GLU A 76 -20.40 -30.72 40.70
C GLU A 76 -20.87 -30.75 39.23
N LYS A 77 -21.88 -31.57 38.91
CA LYS A 77 -22.51 -31.61 37.58
C LYS A 77 -23.17 -30.27 37.23
N LEU A 78 -23.81 -29.62 38.20
CA LEU A 78 -24.36 -28.25 38.05
C LEU A 78 -23.27 -27.19 37.84
N LYS A 79 -22.08 -27.35 38.46
CA LYS A 79 -20.97 -26.41 38.29
C LYS A 79 -20.24 -26.57 36.95
N ARG A 80 -20.25 -27.77 36.37
CA ARG A 80 -19.76 -28.02 35.00
C ARG A 80 -20.76 -27.59 33.91
N GLY A 81 -22.03 -27.35 34.26
CA GLY A 81 -23.13 -27.25 33.29
C GLY A 81 -23.70 -25.87 33.00
N ALA A 82 -23.32 -24.79 33.69
CA ALA A 82 -24.00 -23.51 33.50
C ALA A 82 -23.08 -22.30 33.74
N GLY A 83 -22.73 -21.57 32.68
CA GLY A 83 -22.31 -20.18 32.80
C GLY A 83 -20.93 -19.79 32.24
N GLY A 84 -20.10 -20.73 31.81
CA GLY A 84 -18.75 -20.42 31.29
C GLY A 84 -18.67 -20.10 29.78
N GLY A 85 -19.73 -20.41 29.00
CA GLY A 85 -19.73 -20.31 27.54
C GLY A 85 -20.22 -18.98 26.99
N ALA A 86 -21.25 -18.39 27.59
CA ALA A 86 -21.95 -17.22 27.04
C ALA A 86 -21.04 -15.99 26.84
N TYR A 87 -20.16 -15.68 27.80
CA TYR A 87 -19.22 -14.56 27.66
C TYR A 87 -18.14 -14.84 26.60
N LYS A 88 -17.73 -16.10 26.47
CA LYS A 88 -16.74 -16.54 25.48
C LYS A 88 -17.31 -16.46 24.06
N GLU A 89 -18.57 -16.82 23.88
CA GLU A 89 -19.30 -16.72 22.61
C GLU A 89 -19.50 -15.27 22.19
N VAL A 90 -19.93 -14.39 23.11
CA VAL A 90 -20.09 -12.95 22.81
C VAL A 90 -18.75 -12.30 22.45
N PHE A 91 -17.66 -12.67 23.10
CA PHE A 91 -16.33 -12.16 22.76
C PHE A 91 -15.87 -12.65 21.38
N GLN A 92 -16.11 -13.92 21.06
CA GLN A 92 -15.85 -14.46 19.72
C GLN A 92 -16.66 -13.73 18.65
N GLU A 93 -17.95 -13.48 18.88
CA GLU A 93 -18.81 -12.74 17.96
C GLU A 93 -18.34 -11.28 17.75
N MET A 94 -17.79 -10.65 18.79
CA MET A 94 -17.20 -9.31 18.68
C MET A 94 -15.91 -9.31 17.84
N LEU A 95 -15.11 -10.37 17.90
CA LEU A 95 -13.91 -10.53 17.07
C LEU A 95 -14.30 -10.80 15.62
N THR A 96 -15.22 -11.72 15.36
CA THR A 96 -15.66 -12.01 13.98
C THR A 96 -16.30 -10.80 13.33
N LYS A 97 -17.15 -10.04 14.05
CA LYS A 97 -17.72 -8.78 13.53
C LYS A 97 -16.64 -7.74 13.22
N ARG A 98 -15.54 -7.70 13.98
CA ARG A 98 -14.41 -6.81 13.69
C ARG A 98 -13.70 -7.23 12.41
N GLU A 99 -13.39 -8.52 12.29
CA GLU A 99 -12.74 -9.11 11.11
C GLU A 99 -13.60 -8.91 9.85
N GLU A 100 -14.91 -9.15 9.91
CA GLU A 100 -15.83 -8.91 8.81
C GLU A 100 -15.87 -7.43 8.38
N MET A 101 -15.85 -6.52 9.35
CA MET A 101 -15.83 -5.08 9.07
C MET A 101 -14.49 -4.63 8.46
N GLU A 102 -13.38 -5.25 8.84
CA GLU A 102 -12.06 -5.01 8.24
C GLU A 102 -11.98 -5.59 6.83
N ALA A 103 -12.41 -6.84 6.63
CA ALA A 103 -12.50 -7.46 5.32
C ALA A 103 -13.38 -6.65 4.35
N ARG A 104 -14.49 -6.07 4.83
CA ARG A 104 -15.34 -5.19 4.01
C ARG A 104 -14.64 -3.87 3.64
N LYS A 105 -13.82 -3.31 4.52
CA LYS A 105 -13.03 -2.10 4.23
C LYS A 105 -11.93 -2.42 3.22
N GLU A 106 -11.24 -3.54 3.38
CA GLU A 106 -10.21 -4.01 2.46
C GLU A 106 -10.78 -4.29 1.08
N ALA A 107 -11.91 -5.00 0.99
CA ALA A 107 -12.59 -5.25 -0.28
C ALA A 107 -12.96 -3.94 -1.01
N ARG A 108 -13.49 -2.95 -0.27
CA ARG A 108 -13.78 -1.62 -0.81
C ARG A 108 -12.51 -0.90 -1.27
N TRP A 109 -11.43 -1.00 -0.51
CA TRP A 109 -10.17 -0.36 -0.86
C TRP A 109 -9.57 -0.98 -2.13
N ILE A 110 -9.56 -2.31 -2.24
CA ILE A 110 -9.12 -3.04 -3.44
C ILE A 110 -9.95 -2.64 -4.66
N GLU A 111 -11.28 -2.55 -4.52
CA GLU A 111 -12.16 -2.13 -5.60
C GLU A 111 -11.85 -0.70 -6.08
N VAL A 112 -11.66 0.23 -5.14
CA VAL A 112 -11.29 1.63 -5.44
C VAL A 112 -9.93 1.68 -6.15
N LYS A 113 -8.94 0.93 -5.66
CA LYS A 113 -7.61 0.84 -6.29
C LYS A 113 -7.70 0.29 -7.72
N ALA A 114 -8.44 -0.79 -7.93
CA ALA A 114 -8.62 -1.37 -9.26
C ALA A 114 -9.32 -0.39 -10.23
N MET A 115 -10.30 0.39 -9.74
CA MET A 115 -10.95 1.43 -10.55
C MET A 115 -10.02 2.60 -10.89
N GLU A 116 -9.17 3.00 -9.94
CA GLU A 116 -8.16 4.02 -10.15
C GLU A 116 -7.12 3.57 -11.19
N GLU A 117 -6.64 2.33 -11.09
CA GLU A 117 -5.70 1.74 -12.06
C GLU A 117 -6.31 1.66 -13.46
N ARG A 118 -7.57 1.22 -13.59
CA ARG A 118 -8.26 1.24 -14.89
C ARG A 118 -8.37 2.65 -15.47
N LYS A 119 -8.66 3.66 -14.64
CA LYS A 119 -8.70 5.06 -15.07
C LYS A 119 -7.31 5.57 -15.48
N ALA A 120 -6.26 5.18 -14.76
CA ALA A 120 -4.89 5.52 -15.12
C ALA A 120 -4.48 4.90 -16.46
N ALA A 121 -4.73 3.60 -16.66
CA ALA A 121 -4.47 2.90 -17.92
C ALA A 121 -5.22 3.52 -19.11
N PHE A 122 -6.47 3.94 -18.91
CA PHE A 122 -7.23 4.64 -19.95
C PHE A 122 -6.63 6.00 -20.31
N LYS A 123 -6.20 6.78 -19.31
CA LYS A 123 -5.52 8.06 -19.53
C LYS A 123 -4.20 7.88 -20.27
N GLU A 124 -3.39 6.91 -19.85
CA GLU A 124 -2.12 6.58 -20.49
C GLU A 124 -2.31 6.18 -21.96
N ARG A 125 -3.27 5.29 -22.24
CA ARG A 125 -3.61 4.92 -23.62
C ARG A 125 -4.05 6.11 -24.46
N LYS A 126 -4.82 7.04 -23.87
CA LYS A 126 -5.26 8.25 -24.57
C LYS A 126 -4.07 9.15 -24.92
N VAL A 127 -3.16 9.35 -23.98
CA VAL A 127 -1.92 10.11 -24.21
C VAL A 127 -1.08 9.44 -25.30
N ALA A 128 -0.87 8.13 -25.23
CA ALA A 128 -0.10 7.39 -26.24
C ALA A 128 -0.70 7.53 -27.65
N ILE A 129 -2.03 7.52 -27.78
CA ILE A 129 -2.70 7.75 -29.07
C ILE A 129 -2.48 9.18 -29.58
N GLU A 130 -2.49 10.18 -28.67
CA GLU A 130 -2.29 11.58 -29.03
C GLU A 130 -0.84 11.85 -29.43
N GLU A 131 0.13 11.32 -28.69
CA GLU A 131 1.55 11.36 -29.04
C GLU A 131 1.82 10.69 -30.39
N GLU A 132 1.22 9.53 -30.64
CA GLU A 132 1.37 8.83 -31.92
C GLU A 132 0.80 9.64 -33.09
N LYS A 133 -0.36 10.27 -32.89
CA LYS A 133 -0.94 11.17 -33.91
C LYS A 133 -0.03 12.35 -34.20
N LEU A 134 0.55 12.97 -33.18
CA LEU A 134 1.51 14.07 -33.34
C LEU A 134 2.75 13.60 -34.09
N ARG A 135 3.28 12.41 -33.77
CA ARG A 135 4.41 11.79 -34.47
C ARG A 135 4.11 11.56 -35.95
N ILE A 136 2.95 10.98 -36.27
CA ILE A 136 2.52 10.76 -37.65
C ILE A 136 2.36 12.10 -38.40
N MET A 137 1.76 13.11 -37.78
CA MET A 137 1.65 14.44 -38.40
C MET A 137 3.01 15.08 -38.63
N GLY A 138 3.92 14.99 -37.66
CA GLY A 138 5.30 15.45 -37.78
C GLY A 138 6.03 14.78 -38.95
N ASN A 139 5.99 13.44 -39.00
CA ASN A 139 6.59 12.67 -40.09
C ASN A 139 5.99 13.03 -41.45
N LYS A 140 4.68 13.29 -41.53
CA LYS A 140 4.02 13.73 -42.77
C LYS A 140 4.55 15.09 -43.25
N VAL A 141 4.83 16.01 -42.34
CA VAL A 141 5.43 17.31 -42.68
C VAL A 141 6.87 17.14 -43.15
N VAL A 142 7.67 16.33 -42.45
CA VAL A 142 9.04 16.01 -42.85
C VAL A 142 9.08 15.34 -44.22
N ASN A 143 8.26 14.33 -44.47
CA ASN A 143 8.19 13.66 -45.78
C ASN A 143 7.81 14.63 -46.91
N LYS A 144 6.82 15.50 -46.70
CA LYS A 144 6.46 16.53 -47.69
C LYS A 144 7.58 17.53 -47.95
N ASN A 145 8.39 17.84 -46.95
CA ASN A 145 9.56 18.70 -47.14
C ASN A 145 10.63 17.96 -47.95
N LEU A 146 10.93 16.72 -47.59
CA LEU A 146 11.90 15.87 -48.30
C LEU A 146 11.52 15.68 -49.78
N GLU A 147 10.25 15.41 -50.09
CA GLU A 147 9.75 15.33 -51.47
C GLU A 147 9.97 16.63 -52.25
N ARG A 148 9.74 17.79 -51.61
CA ARG A 148 10.00 19.11 -52.22
C ARG A 148 11.50 19.34 -52.45
N GLU A 149 12.33 18.95 -51.50
CA GLU A 149 13.80 19.07 -51.61
C GLU A 149 14.36 18.16 -52.70
N GLN A 150 13.91 16.90 -52.76
CA GLN A 150 14.24 15.97 -53.84
C GLN A 150 13.83 16.55 -55.20
N LYS A 151 12.63 17.12 -55.32
CA LYS A 151 12.19 17.78 -56.55
C LYS A 151 13.15 18.89 -56.97
N ILE A 152 13.64 19.70 -56.03
CA ILE A 152 14.62 20.77 -56.32
C ILE A 152 15.99 20.19 -56.72
N MET A 153 16.48 19.18 -56.00
CA MET A 153 17.77 18.53 -56.27
C MET A 153 17.81 17.90 -57.66
N PHE A 154 16.72 17.28 -58.11
CA PHE A 154 16.65 16.54 -59.38
C PHE A 154 16.01 17.31 -60.55
N MET A 155 15.57 18.55 -60.38
CA MET A 155 14.96 19.34 -61.46
C MET A 155 15.97 19.64 -62.59
N ASP A 156 15.62 19.37 -63.85
CA ASP A 156 16.46 19.83 -64.97
C ASP A 156 16.42 21.36 -65.08
N THR A 157 17.58 21.96 -65.32
CA THR A 157 17.76 23.43 -65.40
C THR A 157 18.09 23.91 -66.82
N SER A 158 18.20 22.99 -67.78
CA SER A 158 18.57 23.30 -69.17
C SER A 158 17.65 24.34 -69.83
N CYS A 159 16.35 24.31 -69.51
CA CYS A 159 15.31 25.18 -70.09
C CYS A 159 14.91 26.39 -69.23
N LEU A 160 15.59 26.64 -68.10
CA LEU A 160 15.25 27.73 -67.18
C LEU A 160 15.98 29.04 -67.54
N ASP A 161 15.40 30.19 -67.17
CA ASP A 161 16.08 31.49 -67.24
C ASP A 161 17.18 31.61 -66.17
N ASP A 162 18.07 32.60 -66.31
CA ASP A 162 19.23 32.76 -65.42
C ASP A 162 18.83 33.03 -63.96
N GLN A 163 17.73 33.75 -63.71
CA GLN A 163 17.24 34.00 -62.35
C GLN A 163 16.69 32.71 -61.73
N GLN A 164 15.93 31.92 -62.50
CA GLN A 164 15.42 30.62 -62.07
C GLN A 164 16.56 29.62 -61.79
N LYS A 165 17.58 29.58 -62.66
CA LYS A 165 18.79 28.76 -62.44
C LYS A 165 19.51 29.13 -61.16
N ALA A 166 19.69 30.43 -60.89
CA ALA A 166 20.29 30.90 -59.66
C ALA A 166 19.46 30.49 -58.42
N TYR A 167 18.14 30.61 -58.48
CA TYR A 167 17.25 30.15 -57.41
C TYR A 167 17.40 28.63 -57.13
N VAL A 168 17.38 27.80 -58.16
CA VAL A 168 17.52 26.34 -58.00
C VAL A 168 18.90 26.00 -57.42
N SER A 169 19.96 26.62 -57.94
CA SER A 169 21.33 26.41 -57.47
C SER A 169 21.49 26.78 -55.98
N THR A 170 20.97 27.94 -55.57
CA THR A 170 21.01 28.38 -54.17
C THR A 170 20.22 27.46 -53.25
N MET A 171 19.03 27.00 -53.68
CA MET A 171 18.22 26.06 -52.91
C MET A 171 18.90 24.70 -52.75
N ARG A 172 19.55 24.18 -53.81
CA ARG A 172 20.35 22.95 -53.73
C ARG A 172 21.49 23.08 -52.73
N ALA A 173 22.23 24.18 -52.77
CA ALA A 173 23.30 24.45 -51.83
C ALA A 173 22.77 24.49 -50.38
N ARG A 174 21.62 25.12 -50.14
CA ARG A 174 20.96 25.13 -48.83
C ARG A 174 20.55 23.74 -48.36
N ILE A 175 19.98 22.91 -49.23
CA ILE A 175 19.58 21.53 -48.90
C ILE A 175 20.81 20.70 -48.54
N LEU A 176 21.87 20.78 -49.34
CA LEU A 176 23.13 20.07 -49.06
C LEU A 176 23.77 20.54 -47.74
N ALA A 177 23.76 21.84 -47.46
CA ALA A 177 24.27 22.38 -46.20
C ALA A 177 23.45 21.90 -44.99
N ALA A 178 22.12 21.81 -45.11
CA ALA A 178 21.26 21.31 -44.05
C ALA A 178 21.51 19.80 -43.78
N GLU A 179 21.68 19.00 -44.83
CA GLU A 179 21.97 17.56 -44.70
C GLU A 179 23.36 17.33 -44.08
N MET A 180 24.38 18.05 -44.54
CA MET A 180 25.76 17.92 -44.03
C MET A 180 25.91 18.50 -42.61
N GLY A 181 25.18 19.57 -42.29
CA GLY A 181 25.13 20.14 -40.94
C GLY A 181 24.36 19.29 -39.93
N GLY A 182 23.51 18.35 -40.40
CA GLY A 182 22.84 17.36 -39.57
C GLY A 182 23.75 16.19 -39.14
N PHE A 183 24.91 16.01 -39.78
CA PHE A 183 25.84 14.91 -39.52
C PHE A 183 26.83 15.17 -38.36
N GLU A 184 27.03 16.42 -37.93
CA GLU A 184 28.01 16.79 -36.90
C GLU A 184 27.58 16.52 -35.44
N GLY A 185 26.45 15.84 -35.21
CA GLY A 185 25.92 15.54 -33.87
C GLY A 185 26.32 14.20 -33.26
N GLY A 186 27.19 13.42 -33.92
CA GLY A 186 27.39 12.00 -33.57
C GLY A 186 28.79 11.46 -33.78
N THR A 187 29.82 12.11 -33.26
CA THR A 187 31.17 11.52 -33.21
C THR A 187 31.78 11.57 -31.81
N SER A 188 31.84 10.37 -31.22
CA SER A 188 32.92 9.84 -30.38
C SER A 188 33.45 10.72 -29.24
N ASN A 189 32.95 10.48 -28.02
CA ASN A 189 33.78 10.62 -26.83
C ASN A 189 34.26 9.22 -26.38
N GLY A 190 35.13 8.63 -27.20
CA GLY A 190 35.95 7.47 -26.84
C GLY A 190 37.36 7.96 -26.52
N SER A 191 37.54 8.59 -25.36
CA SER A 191 38.87 8.96 -24.87
C SER A 191 39.44 7.81 -24.03
N ASN A 192 40.37 7.07 -24.63
CA ASN A 192 41.33 6.23 -23.94
C ASN A 192 42.16 7.06 -22.95
N GLY A 193 42.58 6.45 -21.84
CA GLY A 193 43.58 7.05 -20.96
C GLY A 193 43.97 6.19 -19.75
N LEU A 194 44.90 5.26 -20.01
CA LEU A 194 45.92 4.66 -19.13
C LEU A 194 45.48 3.87 -17.88
#